data_AF-A0A3G6PF99-F1
#
_entry.id   AF-A0A3G6PF99-F1
#
_cell.length_a   1.000
_cell.length_b   1.000
_cell.length_c   1.000
_cell.angle_alpha   90.00
_cell.angle_beta   90.00
_cell.angle_gamma   90.00
#
_symmetry.space_group_name_H-M   'P 1'
#
loop_
_entity.id
_entity.type
_entity.pdbx_description
1 polymer ?
#
loop_
_entity_poly.entity_id
_entity_poly.type
_entity_poly.pdbx_seq_one_letter_code
_entity_poly.pdbx_strand_id
1 'polypeptide(L)'
;MKRNTALVLLLLQLTAISCKKDDKKPVQNQQNVPSDSIKTAAKTEDEVDFKNFNIFNVSTVQRNELMDSFISVSDIYTDPKSVPEDLLKKQKELPFDKLSYFELDEQYRQKMLTGIHITENDSLYLYNYGANKLQKFPVRQLKAVAYLSPYVSEGEEIDAGSYMLGFQMDSQKSMNIFDKYANAIAYFGNKNPFVENKMKMIKWEKASTDVQKKYFFGSKLRYGGTYQAKYDNLTYYVQDLLEEYGTHERKLVVINDRNEKIFEKIFSMDDGAEFNPLERMENDEAHYYAQWTGHLFKGKAPVVFGFISPSFGCPVITFLDKDKTVLNINCDNRH
;
A
#
# COMPACT_ATOMS: atom_id res chain seq x y z
N MET A 1 -42.67 -38.77 -15.60
CA MET A 1 -44.03 -38.18 -15.51
C MET A 1 -43.93 -37.01 -14.54
N LYS A 2 -44.27 -35.75 -14.80
CA LYS A 2 -45.08 -35.10 -15.84
C LYS A 2 -44.35 -33.87 -16.41
N ARG A 3 -44.56 -33.62 -17.70
CA ARG A 3 -44.24 -32.39 -18.45
C ARG A 3 -45.39 -31.39 -18.34
N ASN A 4 -45.10 -30.11 -18.58
CA ASN A 4 -45.92 -29.08 -19.28
C ASN A 4 -45.09 -27.78 -19.26
N THR A 5 -44.37 -27.37 -20.30
CA THR A 5 -44.78 -26.77 -21.61
C THR A 5 -45.65 -25.52 -21.48
N ALA A 6 -45.08 -24.34 -21.80
CA ALA A 6 -45.75 -23.28 -22.56
C ALA A 6 -44.69 -22.32 -23.15
N LEU A 7 -44.90 -21.96 -24.41
CA LEU A 7 -43.98 -21.36 -25.37
C LEU A 7 -44.57 -20.00 -25.81
N VAL A 8 -43.71 -18.97 -25.90
CA VAL A 8 -43.70 -17.82 -26.85
C VAL A 8 -44.97 -16.97 -27.05
N LEU A 9 -44.81 -15.64 -26.93
CA LEU A 9 -45.27 -14.70 -27.98
C LEU A 9 -44.58 -13.31 -27.91
N LEU A 10 -43.91 -13.00 -29.03
CA LEU A 10 -43.42 -11.72 -29.50
C LEU A 10 -44.59 -10.74 -29.75
N LEU A 11 -44.42 -9.45 -29.47
CA LEU A 11 -45.17 -8.39 -30.15
C LEU A 11 -44.35 -7.09 -30.21
N LEU A 12 -44.08 -6.67 -31.46
CA LEU A 12 -43.51 -5.38 -31.84
C LEU A 12 -44.47 -4.23 -31.53
N GLN A 13 -43.92 -3.04 -31.23
CA GLN A 13 -44.53 -1.79 -31.68
C GLN A 13 -43.46 -0.85 -32.28
N LEU A 14 -43.60 -0.62 -33.59
CA LEU A 14 -43.03 0.48 -34.34
C LEU A 14 -43.90 1.71 -34.12
N THR A 15 -43.30 2.86 -33.83
CA THR A 15 -43.92 4.16 -34.13
C THR A 15 -42.91 5.04 -34.86
N ALA A 16 -43.40 5.59 -35.97
CA ALA A 16 -42.69 6.39 -36.94
C ALA A 16 -42.50 7.83 -36.45
N ILE A 17 -41.35 8.43 -36.78
CA ILE A 17 -41.24 9.89 -36.89
C ILE A 17 -40.62 10.24 -38.24
N SER A 18 -41.32 11.20 -38.85
CA SER A 18 -41.32 11.68 -40.22
C SER A 18 -40.03 12.37 -40.67
N CYS A 19 -39.65 12.13 -41.93
CA CYS A 19 -38.67 12.90 -42.69
C CYS A 19 -39.27 14.25 -43.13
N LYS A 20 -38.50 15.34 -43.01
CA LYS A 20 -38.61 16.50 -43.89
C LYS A 20 -37.40 16.55 -44.82
N LYS A 21 -37.71 16.82 -46.08
CA LYS A 21 -36.83 16.85 -47.25
C LYS A 21 -36.62 18.31 -47.66
N ASP A 22 -35.42 18.68 -48.13
CA ASP A 22 -35.19 19.25 -49.48
C ASP A 22 -33.74 19.75 -49.67
N ASP A 23 -33.02 19.04 -50.56
CA ASP A 23 -32.37 19.51 -51.79
C ASP A 23 -31.54 20.82 -51.84
N LYS A 24 -30.20 20.70 -51.90
CA LYS A 24 -29.31 20.88 -53.11
C LYS A 24 -27.86 21.30 -52.76
N LYS A 25 -26.92 20.65 -53.47
CA LYS A 25 -25.44 20.82 -53.56
C LYS A 25 -25.00 22.25 -53.98
N PRO A 26 -23.78 22.76 -53.67
CA PRO A 26 -22.52 22.18 -54.18
C PRO A 26 -21.28 22.20 -53.26
N VAL A 27 -20.29 21.41 -53.66
CA VAL A 27 -18.94 21.31 -53.10
C VAL A 27 -18.12 22.54 -53.52
N GLN A 28 -17.48 23.21 -52.55
CA GLN A 28 -16.26 23.98 -52.77
C GLN A 28 -15.30 23.78 -51.59
N ASN A 29 -14.03 23.67 -51.95
CA ASN A 29 -12.88 23.31 -51.14
C ASN A 29 -12.29 24.57 -50.48
N GLN A 30 -11.70 24.40 -49.29
CA GLN A 30 -10.57 25.15 -48.67
C GLN A 30 -10.80 25.77 -47.28
N GLN A 31 -10.03 25.23 -46.33
CA GLN A 31 -9.23 25.88 -45.28
C GLN A 31 -9.88 26.92 -44.36
N ASN A 32 -10.12 26.50 -43.12
CA ASN A 32 -9.45 26.97 -41.89
C ASN A 32 -10.34 26.62 -40.68
N VAL A 33 -9.96 25.59 -39.92
CA VAL A 33 -10.57 25.30 -38.61
C VAL A 33 -9.67 25.95 -37.55
N PRO A 34 -10.13 26.99 -36.84
CA PRO A 34 -9.51 27.41 -35.59
C PRO A 34 -9.75 26.33 -34.54
N SER A 35 -8.71 26.03 -33.78
CA SER A 35 -8.69 25.10 -32.66
C SER A 35 -9.66 25.56 -31.56
N ASP A 36 -10.88 25.03 -31.54
CA ASP A 36 -11.71 25.06 -30.34
C ASP A 36 -11.31 23.90 -29.44
N SER A 37 -10.49 24.28 -28.48
CA SER A 37 -10.17 23.51 -27.30
C SER A 37 -11.47 23.26 -26.54
N ILE A 38 -12.04 22.07 -26.73
CA ILE A 38 -13.04 21.53 -25.82
C ILE A 38 -12.31 21.37 -24.48
N LYS A 39 -12.46 22.39 -23.62
CA LYS A 39 -12.28 22.29 -22.18
C LYS A 39 -13.30 21.26 -21.70
N THR A 40 -12.92 19.99 -21.78
CA THR A 40 -13.48 18.98 -20.91
C THR A 40 -13.17 19.48 -19.51
N ALA A 41 -14.20 19.95 -18.81
CA ALA A 41 -14.13 20.22 -17.39
C ALA A 41 -13.81 18.89 -16.71
N ALA A 42 -12.51 18.56 -16.64
CA ALA A 42 -12.00 17.61 -15.69
C ALA A 42 -12.49 18.13 -14.35
N LYS A 43 -13.37 17.38 -13.69
CA LYS A 43 -13.52 17.49 -12.25
C LYS A 43 -12.10 17.49 -11.72
N THR A 44 -11.67 18.60 -11.14
CA THR A 44 -10.47 18.65 -10.32
C THR A 44 -10.64 17.57 -9.29
N GLU A 45 -10.09 16.38 -9.57
CA GLU A 45 -9.88 15.37 -8.55
C GLU A 45 -9.14 16.09 -7.44
N ASP A 46 -9.72 16.06 -6.25
CA ASP A 46 -9.17 16.69 -5.06
C ASP A 46 -7.68 16.34 -4.94
N GLU A 47 -6.82 17.28 -5.33
CA GLU A 47 -5.38 17.03 -5.38
C GLU A 47 -4.91 16.75 -3.95
N VAL A 48 -4.21 15.63 -3.79
CA VAL A 48 -3.61 15.20 -2.54
C VAL A 48 -2.27 15.92 -2.42
N ASP A 49 -2.03 16.59 -1.30
CA ASP A 49 -0.71 17.17 -1.03
C ASP A 49 0.27 16.05 -0.65
N PHE A 50 1.36 15.94 -1.42
CA PHE A 50 2.38 14.92 -1.22
C PHE A 50 3.60 15.42 -0.43
N LYS A 51 3.62 16.66 0.06
CA LYS A 51 4.78 17.26 0.75
C LYS A 51 5.14 16.57 2.07
N ASN A 52 4.13 16.15 2.84
CA ASN A 52 4.28 15.42 4.11
C ASN A 52 3.56 14.06 4.04
N PHE A 53 3.76 13.36 2.93
CA PHE A 53 3.04 12.13 2.63
C PHE A 53 3.72 10.91 3.27
N ASN A 54 3.17 10.47 4.40
CA ASN A 54 3.68 9.34 5.15
C ASN A 54 2.67 8.20 5.13
N ILE A 55 3.13 7.03 4.70
CA ILE A 55 2.38 5.78 4.78
C ILE A 55 2.91 4.97 5.95
N PHE A 56 2.02 4.36 6.70
CA PHE A 56 2.36 3.61 7.90
C PHE A 56 1.89 2.18 7.80
N ASN A 57 2.69 1.29 8.37
CA ASN A 57 2.30 -0.07 8.67
C ASN A 57 1.25 -0.07 9.80
N VAL A 58 0.42 -1.09 9.82
CA VAL A 58 -0.47 -1.37 10.94
C VAL A 58 0.15 -2.50 11.73
N SER A 59 0.71 -2.17 12.88
CA SER A 59 1.37 -3.12 13.77
C SER A 59 0.39 -3.61 14.82
N THR A 60 0.75 -4.71 15.48
CA THR A 60 0.01 -5.26 16.61
C THR A 60 0.92 -5.29 17.83
N VAL A 61 0.45 -4.78 18.95
CA VAL A 61 1.20 -4.78 20.21
C VAL A 61 0.45 -5.62 21.24
N GLN A 62 1.15 -6.55 21.86
CA GLN A 62 0.58 -7.36 22.93
C GLN A 62 0.63 -6.58 24.26
N ARG A 63 -0.52 -6.51 24.93
CA ARG A 63 -0.65 -5.91 26.26
C ARG A 63 -1.49 -6.83 27.15
N ASN A 64 -0.80 -7.62 27.97
CA ASN A 64 -1.40 -8.70 28.76
C ASN A 64 -2.15 -9.70 27.86
N GLU A 65 -3.44 -9.93 28.11
CA GLU A 65 -4.31 -10.79 27.29
C GLU A 65 -4.88 -10.09 26.04
N LEU A 66 -4.56 -8.81 25.84
CA LEU A 66 -5.09 -8.02 24.73
C LEU A 66 -4.03 -7.87 23.65
N MET A 67 -4.48 -7.89 22.41
CA MET A 67 -3.72 -7.43 21.26
C MET A 67 -4.33 -6.10 20.80
N ASP A 68 -3.51 -5.08 20.77
CA ASP A 68 -3.88 -3.75 20.32
C ASP A 68 -3.39 -3.56 18.87
N SER A 69 -4.25 -3.05 17.99
CA SER A 69 -3.77 -2.55 16.69
C SER A 69 -3.24 -1.14 16.86
N PHE A 70 -2.05 -0.91 16.33
CA PHE A 70 -1.25 0.26 16.61
C PHE A 70 -0.59 0.77 15.33
N ILE A 71 -0.70 2.07 15.11
CA ILE A 71 0.04 2.76 14.06
C ILE A 71 1.05 3.65 14.75
N SER A 72 2.33 3.23 14.70
CA SER A 72 3.42 4.04 15.21
C SER A 72 3.71 5.20 14.28
N VAL A 73 4.07 6.33 14.87
CA VAL A 73 4.56 7.52 14.16
C VAL A 73 6.00 7.87 14.56
N SER A 74 6.67 7.01 15.33
CA SER A 74 8.01 7.25 15.86
C SER A 74 9.10 7.42 14.79
N ASP A 75 8.92 6.86 13.59
CA ASP A 75 9.85 7.05 12.47
C ASP A 75 9.95 8.52 12.01
N ILE A 76 8.90 9.31 12.24
CA ILE A 76 8.82 10.72 11.84
C ILE A 76 8.65 11.68 13.03
N TYR A 77 8.31 11.18 14.22
CA TYR A 77 8.21 11.95 15.45
C TYR A 77 9.40 11.67 16.39
N THR A 78 10.46 12.46 16.24
CA THR A 78 11.75 12.23 16.93
C THR A 78 12.02 13.24 18.06
N ASP A 79 10.98 13.75 18.71
CA ASP A 79 11.16 14.72 19.80
C ASP A 79 11.77 14.03 21.04
N PRO A 80 12.92 14.51 21.58
CA PRO A 80 13.57 13.87 22.73
C PRO A 80 12.78 14.02 24.05
N LYS A 81 11.77 14.88 24.07
CA LYS A 81 10.82 15.07 25.17
C LYS A 81 9.42 14.62 24.73
N SER A 82 9.36 13.45 24.11
CA SER A 82 8.11 12.84 23.60
C SER A 82 7.22 12.24 24.68
N VAL A 83 7.76 12.02 25.88
CA VAL A 83 7.04 11.43 27.03
C VAL A 83 7.22 12.28 28.31
N PRO A 84 6.35 12.11 29.34
CA PRO A 84 6.46 12.82 30.61
C PRO A 84 7.79 12.60 31.34
N GLU A 85 8.55 13.68 31.58
CA GLU A 85 9.83 13.58 32.32
C GLU A 85 9.64 13.03 33.74
N ASP A 86 8.51 13.35 34.38
CA ASP A 86 8.21 12.86 35.73
C ASP A 86 7.96 11.35 35.78
N LEU A 87 7.45 10.76 34.69
CA LEU A 87 7.34 9.31 34.54
C LEU A 87 8.74 8.69 34.51
N LEU A 88 9.64 9.24 33.69
CA LEU A 88 11.02 8.76 33.56
C LEU A 88 11.81 8.91 34.87
N LYS A 89 11.63 10.01 35.60
CA LYS A 89 12.30 10.23 36.91
C LYS A 89 11.84 9.23 37.98
N LYS A 90 10.57 8.82 37.92
CA LYS A 90 9.94 7.90 38.89
C LYS A 90 9.93 6.45 38.42
N GLN A 91 10.56 6.12 37.30
CA GLN A 91 10.49 4.79 36.69
C GLN A 91 10.90 3.64 37.66
N LYS A 92 11.82 3.90 38.60
CA LYS A 92 12.26 2.90 39.59
C LYS A 92 11.23 2.64 40.70
N GLU A 93 10.27 3.54 40.87
CA GLU A 93 9.22 3.47 41.90
C GLU A 93 7.90 2.95 41.31
N LEU A 94 7.77 2.95 39.98
CA LEU A 94 6.57 2.56 39.28
C LEU A 94 6.62 1.07 38.90
N PRO A 95 5.51 0.34 39.06
CA PRO A 95 5.40 -1.01 38.52
C PRO A 95 5.61 -1.04 36.99
N PHE A 96 6.24 -2.08 36.46
CA PHE A 96 6.58 -2.17 35.04
C PHE A 96 5.36 -2.11 34.11
N ASP A 97 4.21 -2.62 34.54
CA ASP A 97 2.94 -2.54 33.78
C ASP A 97 2.44 -1.09 33.59
N LYS A 98 2.81 -0.16 34.48
CA LYS A 98 2.54 1.28 34.33
C LYS A 98 3.50 1.96 33.38
N LEU A 99 4.69 1.40 33.19
CA LEU A 99 5.71 1.92 32.30
C LEU A 99 5.57 1.36 30.89
N SER A 100 5.02 0.17 30.74
CA SER A 100 4.90 -0.53 29.45
C SER A 100 3.87 0.11 28.51
N TYR A 101 2.90 0.84 29.06
CA TYR A 101 1.84 1.49 28.29
C TYR A 101 1.23 2.67 29.06
N PHE A 102 1.02 3.79 28.38
CA PHE A 102 0.17 4.88 28.87
C PHE A 102 -0.44 5.69 27.71
N GLU A 103 -1.57 6.33 27.99
CA GLU A 103 -2.20 7.29 27.08
C GLU A 103 -1.51 8.66 27.24
N LEU A 104 -1.23 9.30 26.11
CA LEU A 104 -0.67 10.66 26.10
C LEU A 104 -1.75 11.65 26.51
N ASP A 105 -1.41 12.56 27.42
CA ASP A 105 -2.28 13.68 27.75
C ASP A 105 -2.43 14.66 26.57
N GLU A 106 -3.29 15.67 26.73
CA GLU A 106 -3.56 16.66 25.70
C GLU A 106 -2.30 17.41 25.24
N GLN A 107 -1.37 17.72 26.15
CA GLN A 107 -0.14 18.44 25.82
C GLN A 107 0.79 17.57 24.96
N TYR A 108 1.04 16.33 25.36
CA TYR A 108 1.91 15.41 24.60
C TYR A 108 1.26 14.98 23.28
N ARG A 109 -0.07 14.81 23.27
CA ARG A 109 -0.83 14.55 22.04
C ARG A 109 -0.71 15.70 21.05
N GLN A 110 -0.98 16.94 21.45
CA GLN A 110 -0.85 18.12 20.58
C GLN A 110 0.57 18.27 20.03
N LYS A 111 1.57 17.99 20.86
CA LYS A 111 2.98 17.99 20.47
C LYS A 111 3.29 16.93 19.41
N MET A 112 2.81 15.71 19.59
CA MET A 112 2.94 14.62 18.61
C MET A 112 2.24 14.98 17.29
N LEU A 113 0.99 15.44 17.33
CA LEU A 113 0.23 15.84 16.14
C LEU A 113 0.95 16.93 15.35
N THR A 114 1.44 17.96 16.05
CA THR A 114 2.21 19.05 15.46
C THR A 114 3.50 18.55 14.83
N GLY A 115 4.23 17.68 15.53
CA GLY A 115 5.50 17.11 15.07
C GLY A 115 5.38 16.28 13.80
N ILE A 116 4.24 15.61 13.60
CA ILE A 116 3.96 14.81 12.39
C ILE A 116 3.11 15.55 11.35
N HIS A 117 2.90 16.85 11.55
CA HIS A 117 2.16 17.73 10.64
C HIS A 117 0.70 17.33 10.38
N ILE A 118 0.00 16.89 11.44
CA ILE A 118 -1.44 16.61 11.39
C ILE A 118 -2.19 17.41 12.46
N THR A 119 -3.52 17.43 12.36
CA THR A 119 -4.44 18.14 13.24
C THR A 119 -5.57 17.23 13.70
N GLU A 120 -6.27 17.64 14.76
CA GLU A 120 -7.45 16.90 15.26
C GLU A 120 -8.61 16.80 14.24
N ASN A 121 -8.62 17.68 13.23
CA ASN A 121 -9.61 17.69 12.16
C ASN A 121 -9.28 16.71 11.03
N ASP A 122 -8.05 16.17 11.02
CA ASP A 122 -7.65 15.18 10.04
C ASP A 122 -8.30 13.82 10.30
N SER A 123 -8.09 12.91 9.37
CA SER A 123 -8.59 11.55 9.45
C SER A 123 -7.47 10.55 9.21
N LEU A 124 -7.55 9.43 9.92
CA LEU A 124 -6.88 8.21 9.53
C LEU A 124 -7.69 7.56 8.41
N TYR A 125 -7.02 7.32 7.29
CA TYR A 125 -7.47 6.47 6.20
C TYR A 125 -6.71 5.15 6.30
N LEU A 126 -7.44 4.08 6.57
CA LEU A 126 -6.92 2.72 6.62
C LEU A 126 -7.40 1.98 5.39
N TYR A 127 -6.47 1.58 4.52
CA TYR A 127 -6.80 0.86 3.30
C TYR A 127 -6.22 -0.55 3.32
N ASN A 128 -7.11 -1.54 3.40
CA ASN A 128 -6.76 -2.93 3.14
C ASN A 128 -6.86 -3.16 1.62
N TYR A 129 -5.72 -3.19 0.94
CA TYR A 129 -5.67 -3.33 -0.51
C TYR A 129 -5.94 -4.77 -0.98
N GLY A 130 -5.81 -5.76 -0.09
CA GLY A 130 -6.12 -7.15 -0.39
C GLY A 130 -7.61 -7.45 -0.40
N ALA A 131 -8.32 -6.97 0.61
CA ALA A 131 -9.77 -7.03 0.71
C ALA A 131 -10.47 -5.89 -0.05
N ASN A 132 -9.71 -4.91 -0.55
CA ASN A 132 -10.20 -3.70 -1.17
C ASN A 132 -11.24 -2.98 -0.29
N LYS A 133 -10.82 -2.64 0.94
CA LYS A 133 -11.68 -2.01 1.93
C LYS A 133 -11.00 -0.79 2.50
N LEU A 134 -11.61 0.37 2.29
CA LEU A 134 -11.19 1.64 2.89
C LEU A 134 -12.04 1.94 4.13
N GLN A 135 -11.38 2.30 5.22
CA GLN A 135 -12.01 2.80 6.44
C GLN A 135 -11.47 4.19 6.77
N LYS A 136 -12.32 5.00 7.38
CA LYS A 136 -12.00 6.38 7.78
C LYS A 136 -12.32 6.56 9.26
N PHE A 137 -11.35 7.06 10.02
CA PHE A 137 -11.49 7.37 11.44
C PHE A 137 -11.07 8.81 11.70
N PRO A 138 -11.87 9.63 12.39
CA PRO A 138 -11.42 10.95 12.82
C PRO A 138 -10.23 10.85 13.77
N VAL A 139 -9.17 11.65 13.57
CA VAL A 139 -7.97 11.62 14.43
C VAL A 139 -8.33 11.89 15.89
N ARG A 140 -9.23 12.85 16.14
CA ARG A 140 -9.76 13.17 17.48
C ARG A 140 -10.44 12.03 18.24
N GLN A 141 -10.77 10.91 17.56
CA GLN A 141 -11.38 9.74 18.19
C GLN A 141 -10.37 8.62 18.47
N LEU A 142 -9.15 8.72 17.94
CA LEU A 142 -8.09 7.75 18.17
C LEU A 142 -7.38 8.05 19.48
N LYS A 143 -6.99 6.99 20.21
CA LYS A 143 -6.19 7.14 21.43
C LYS A 143 -4.73 7.36 21.05
N ALA A 144 -4.15 8.47 21.49
CA ALA A 144 -2.72 8.70 21.35
C ALA A 144 -2.01 8.05 22.53
N VAL A 145 -1.09 7.13 22.26
CA VAL A 145 -0.52 6.25 23.29
C VAL A 145 0.99 6.12 23.10
N ALA A 146 1.67 5.76 24.18
CA ALA A 146 3.05 5.31 24.18
C ALA A 146 3.10 3.86 24.64
N TYR A 147 3.70 2.99 23.83
CA TYR A 147 4.07 1.63 24.19
C TYR A 147 5.56 1.57 24.41
N LEU A 148 5.99 0.89 25.47
CA LEU A 148 7.40 0.58 25.62
C LEU A 148 7.82 -0.40 24.52
N SER A 149 9.02 -0.19 23.97
CA SER A 149 9.60 -1.07 22.97
C SER A 149 9.64 -2.53 23.46
N PRO A 150 9.35 -3.52 22.60
CA PRO A 150 9.40 -4.93 22.98
C PRO A 150 10.82 -5.41 23.34
N TYR A 151 11.85 -4.60 23.06
CA TYR A 151 13.25 -4.89 23.41
C TYR A 151 13.67 -4.38 24.78
N VAL A 152 12.77 -3.73 25.53
CA VAL A 152 13.08 -3.22 26.87
C VAL A 152 12.50 -4.16 27.92
N SER A 153 13.37 -4.60 28.83
CA SER A 153 13.00 -5.53 29.90
C SER A 153 12.78 -4.83 31.24
N GLU A 154 12.07 -5.50 32.16
CA GLU A 154 11.92 -5.02 33.53
C GLU A 154 13.28 -4.86 34.20
N GLY A 155 13.52 -3.68 34.79
CA GLY A 155 14.76 -3.33 35.48
C GLY A 155 15.80 -2.60 34.62
N GLU A 156 15.58 -2.50 33.29
CA GLU A 156 16.40 -1.66 32.42
C GLU A 156 16.06 -0.17 32.59
N GLU A 157 17.03 0.69 32.30
CA GLU A 157 16.82 2.14 32.31
C GLU A 157 16.04 2.56 31.06
N ILE A 158 14.89 3.19 31.28
CA ILE A 158 13.96 3.64 30.26
C ILE A 158 14.18 5.12 29.99
N ASP A 159 14.26 5.48 28.72
CA ASP A 159 14.28 6.86 28.25
C ASP A 159 13.11 7.16 27.28
N ALA A 160 13.04 8.40 26.77
CA ALA A 160 12.01 8.78 25.82
C ALA A 160 12.11 8.00 24.48
N GLY A 161 13.32 7.61 24.09
CA GLY A 161 13.58 6.82 22.89
C GLY A 161 13.13 5.37 23.02
N SER A 162 12.94 4.88 24.24
CA SER A 162 12.45 3.52 24.52
C SER A 162 10.97 3.33 24.15
N TYR A 163 10.24 4.42 23.88
CA TYR A 163 8.81 4.38 23.59
C TYR A 163 8.51 4.45 22.08
N MET A 164 7.59 3.58 21.65
CA MET A 164 6.86 3.66 20.40
C MET A 164 5.62 4.54 20.63
N LEU A 165 5.54 5.67 19.92
CA LEU A 165 4.45 6.63 20.05
C LEU A 165 3.55 6.57 18.83
N GLY A 166 2.24 6.67 19.03
CA GLY A 166 1.30 6.64 17.92
C GLY A 166 -0.14 6.50 18.36
N PHE A 167 -0.93 5.84 17.52
CA PHE A 167 -2.37 5.71 17.72
C PHE A 167 -2.81 4.26 17.88
N GLN A 168 -3.49 3.97 18.98
CA GLN A 168 -4.22 2.72 19.17
C GLN A 168 -5.59 2.82 18.48
N MET A 169 -5.90 1.83 17.63
CA MET A 169 -7.16 1.79 16.88
C MET A 169 -8.21 0.89 17.52
N ASP A 170 -7.84 -0.34 17.86
CA ASP A 170 -8.70 -1.29 18.57
C ASP A 170 -7.91 -2.18 19.52
N SER A 171 -8.64 -2.96 20.32
CA SER A 171 -8.11 -3.89 21.30
C SER A 171 -9.00 -5.12 21.34
N GLN A 172 -8.42 -6.31 21.20
CA GLN A 172 -9.16 -7.57 21.26
C GLN A 172 -8.32 -8.71 21.84
N LYS A 173 -8.98 -9.71 22.43
CA LYS A 173 -8.31 -10.93 22.94
C LYS A 173 -7.92 -11.94 21.85
N SER A 174 -8.46 -11.79 20.64
CA SER A 174 -8.30 -12.77 19.56
C SER A 174 -7.08 -12.47 18.70
N MET A 175 -6.33 -13.51 18.33
CA MET A 175 -5.23 -13.44 17.36
C MET A 175 -5.70 -13.14 15.93
N ASN A 176 -7.01 -13.13 15.63
CA ASN A 176 -7.52 -12.76 14.31
C ASN A 176 -7.25 -11.28 13.94
N ILE A 177 -6.66 -10.50 14.86
CA ILE A 177 -6.23 -9.13 14.61
C ILE A 177 -5.15 -9.07 13.53
N PHE A 178 -4.28 -10.09 13.45
CA PHE A 178 -3.23 -10.17 12.44
C PHE A 178 -3.85 -10.24 11.04
N ASP A 179 -4.78 -11.18 10.83
CA ASP A 179 -5.45 -11.37 9.54
C ASP A 179 -6.30 -10.15 9.14
N LYS A 180 -6.88 -9.46 10.13
CA LYS A 180 -7.71 -8.27 9.89
C LYS A 180 -6.93 -7.14 9.21
N TYR A 181 -5.67 -6.98 9.59
CA TYR A 181 -4.79 -5.92 9.10
C TYR A 181 -3.72 -6.43 8.13
N ALA A 182 -3.74 -7.73 7.80
CA ALA A 182 -2.97 -8.27 6.68
C ALA A 182 -3.29 -7.46 5.42
N ASN A 183 -2.25 -7.00 4.73
CA ASN A 183 -2.37 -6.16 3.53
C ASN A 183 -3.06 -4.79 3.76
N ALA A 184 -2.95 -4.23 4.96
CA ALA A 184 -3.43 -2.88 5.28
C ALA A 184 -2.30 -1.86 5.42
N ILE A 185 -2.55 -0.66 4.92
CA ILE A 185 -1.69 0.52 5.12
C ILE A 185 -2.51 1.69 5.62
N ALA A 186 -1.86 2.55 6.39
CA ALA A 186 -2.47 3.72 7.01
C ALA A 186 -1.89 5.03 6.47
N TYR A 187 -2.75 6.05 6.41
CA TYR A 187 -2.38 7.42 6.09
C TYR A 187 -3.18 8.39 6.97
N PHE A 188 -2.51 9.39 7.54
CA PHE A 188 -3.17 10.48 8.26
C PHE A 188 -3.21 11.73 7.38
N GLY A 189 -4.38 12.34 7.25
CA GLY A 189 -4.53 13.63 6.57
C GLY A 189 -5.98 14.06 6.40
N ASN A 190 -6.19 15.21 5.78
CA ASN A 190 -7.53 15.75 5.54
C ASN A 190 -8.26 15.05 4.39
N LYS A 191 -7.53 14.48 3.43
CA LYS A 191 -8.05 13.85 2.20
C LYS A 191 -7.60 12.41 2.06
N ASN A 192 -8.49 11.56 1.51
CA ASN A 192 -8.17 10.17 1.18
C ASN A 192 -7.19 10.11 -0.02
N PRO A 193 -5.98 9.55 0.14
CA PRO A 193 -5.04 9.43 -0.96
C PRO A 193 -5.24 8.17 -1.81
N PHE A 194 -5.97 7.18 -1.31
CA PHE A 194 -6.05 5.86 -1.90
C PHE A 194 -7.04 5.78 -3.06
N VAL A 195 -6.74 4.91 -4.01
CA VAL A 195 -7.65 4.52 -5.09
C VAL A 195 -8.17 3.11 -4.83
N GLU A 196 -9.46 3.02 -4.55
CA GLU A 196 -10.14 1.74 -4.32
C GLU A 196 -10.29 0.96 -5.64
N ASN A 197 -10.31 -0.36 -5.55
CA ASN A 197 -10.53 -1.33 -6.64
C ASN A 197 -9.45 -1.34 -7.73
N LYS A 198 -8.30 -0.70 -7.49
CA LYS A 198 -7.22 -0.61 -8.48
C LYS A 198 -5.95 -1.36 -8.10
N MET A 199 -5.88 -1.96 -6.92
CA MET A 199 -4.83 -2.90 -6.55
C MET A 199 -5.23 -4.32 -6.93
N LYS A 200 -4.26 -5.11 -7.40
CA LYS A 200 -4.43 -6.53 -7.69
C LYS A 200 -3.21 -7.31 -7.21
N MET A 201 -3.47 -8.49 -6.67
CA MET A 201 -2.45 -9.49 -6.43
C MET A 201 -1.87 -9.94 -7.77
N ILE A 202 -0.54 -10.02 -7.86
CA ILE A 202 0.13 -10.51 -9.05
C ILE A 202 0.04 -12.03 -9.08
N LYS A 203 -0.47 -12.57 -10.18
CA LYS A 203 -0.50 -14.02 -10.44
C LYS A 203 0.60 -14.34 -11.43
N TRP A 204 1.70 -14.88 -10.92
CA TRP A 204 2.85 -15.24 -11.74
C TRP A 204 2.62 -16.55 -12.48
N GLU A 205 2.95 -16.56 -13.76
CA GLU A 205 2.96 -17.74 -14.61
C GLU A 205 4.37 -17.94 -15.16
N LYS A 206 4.79 -19.18 -15.40
CA LYS A 206 6.09 -19.45 -16.02
C LYS A 206 6.15 -18.83 -17.42
N ALA A 207 7.21 -18.09 -17.70
CA ALA A 207 7.46 -17.49 -19.00
C ALA A 207 8.35 -18.40 -19.86
N SER A 208 8.30 -18.21 -21.18
CA SER A 208 9.18 -18.91 -22.11
C SER A 208 10.63 -18.45 -21.99
N THR A 209 11.59 -19.32 -22.31
CA THR A 209 13.03 -19.00 -22.33
C THR A 209 13.42 -17.86 -23.28
N ASP A 210 12.60 -17.55 -24.28
CA ASP A 210 12.82 -16.40 -25.17
C ASP A 210 12.68 -15.05 -24.45
N VAL A 211 11.81 -14.97 -23.43
CA VAL A 211 11.66 -13.79 -22.57
C VAL A 211 12.95 -13.55 -21.78
N GLN A 212 13.51 -14.62 -21.20
CA GLN A 212 14.80 -14.57 -20.51
C GLN A 212 15.86 -13.96 -21.41
N LYS A 213 16.09 -14.55 -22.60
CA LYS A 213 17.11 -14.07 -23.54
C LYS A 213 16.90 -12.63 -23.99
N LYS A 214 15.64 -12.21 -24.15
CA LYS A 214 15.29 -10.87 -24.65
C LYS A 214 15.52 -9.77 -23.62
N TYR A 215 15.13 -9.99 -22.37
CA TYR A 215 15.09 -8.94 -21.35
C TYR A 215 16.12 -9.11 -20.23
N PHE A 216 16.64 -10.33 -20.04
CA PHE A 216 17.53 -10.67 -18.94
C PHE A 216 18.80 -11.32 -19.50
N PHE A 217 19.77 -10.48 -19.85
CA PHE A 217 21.09 -10.91 -20.33
C PHE A 217 22.21 -10.27 -19.51
N GLY A 218 23.40 -10.85 -19.56
CA GLY A 218 24.62 -10.27 -18.97
C GLY A 218 24.82 -10.50 -17.47
N SER A 219 23.93 -11.23 -16.78
CA SER A 219 24.19 -11.65 -15.39
C SER A 219 25.32 -12.68 -15.30
N LYS A 220 26.16 -12.56 -14.26
CA LYS A 220 27.15 -13.58 -13.88
C LYS A 220 26.56 -14.71 -13.03
N LEU A 221 25.39 -14.46 -12.43
CA LEU A 221 24.65 -15.43 -11.63
C LEU A 221 23.96 -16.47 -12.51
N ARG A 222 23.67 -17.64 -11.93
CA ARG A 222 22.94 -18.71 -12.63
C ARG A 222 21.48 -18.26 -12.82
N TYR A 223 20.94 -18.43 -14.02
CA TYR A 223 19.52 -18.12 -14.26
C TYR A 223 18.62 -19.20 -13.66
N GLY A 224 17.67 -18.77 -12.83
CA GLY A 224 16.59 -19.57 -12.30
C GLY A 224 15.30 -19.43 -13.13
N GLY A 225 14.15 -19.48 -12.46
CA GLY A 225 12.85 -19.37 -13.11
C GLY A 225 12.59 -17.98 -13.71
N THR A 226 11.97 -17.95 -14.88
CA THR A 226 11.42 -16.74 -15.50
C THR A 226 9.91 -16.79 -15.40
N TYR A 227 9.31 -15.68 -14.97
CA TYR A 227 7.88 -15.56 -14.74
C TYR A 227 7.32 -14.34 -15.44
N GLN A 228 6.02 -14.38 -15.73
CA GLN A 228 5.28 -13.28 -16.34
C GLN A 228 3.94 -13.07 -15.65
N ALA A 229 3.45 -11.84 -15.72
CA ALA A 229 2.09 -11.48 -15.34
C ALA A 229 1.60 -10.30 -16.18
N LYS A 230 0.28 -10.11 -16.24
CA LYS A 230 -0.34 -8.96 -16.91
C LYS A 230 -1.17 -8.15 -15.93
N TYR A 231 -1.08 -6.84 -16.04
CA TYR A 231 -1.94 -5.90 -15.34
C TYR A 231 -2.25 -4.74 -16.28
N ASP A 232 -3.53 -4.49 -16.54
CA ASP A 232 -4.01 -3.53 -17.52
C ASP A 232 -3.27 -3.64 -18.87
N ASN A 233 -2.60 -2.58 -19.33
CA ASN A 233 -1.81 -2.57 -20.57
C ASN A 233 -0.31 -2.85 -20.34
N LEU A 234 0.06 -3.36 -19.16
CA LEU A 234 1.43 -3.66 -18.77
C LEU A 234 1.67 -5.17 -18.69
N THR A 235 2.84 -5.58 -19.15
CA THR A 235 3.36 -6.94 -18.98
C THR A 235 4.59 -6.90 -18.07
N TYR A 236 4.55 -7.71 -17.03
CA TYR A 236 5.59 -7.83 -16.02
C TYR A 236 6.37 -9.09 -16.32
N TYR A 237 7.68 -9.00 -16.29
CA TYR A 237 8.58 -10.15 -16.35
C TYR A 237 9.49 -10.13 -15.14
N VAL A 238 9.65 -11.30 -14.52
CA VAL A 238 10.56 -11.49 -13.41
C VAL A 238 11.52 -12.63 -13.70
N GLN A 239 12.80 -12.42 -13.38
CA GLN A 239 13.85 -13.42 -13.46
C GLN A 239 14.48 -13.61 -12.09
N ASP A 240 14.45 -14.85 -11.58
CA ASP A 240 15.25 -15.25 -10.44
C ASP A 240 16.68 -15.54 -10.89
N LEU A 241 17.66 -15.00 -10.17
CA LEU A 241 19.08 -15.24 -10.38
C LEU A 241 19.64 -15.89 -9.13
N LEU A 242 20.31 -17.01 -9.33
CA LEU A 242 20.64 -17.98 -8.29
C LEU A 242 22.13 -17.94 -7.96
N GLU A 243 22.41 -18.15 -6.68
CA GLU A 243 23.70 -18.59 -6.16
C GLU A 243 23.60 -20.05 -5.67
N GLU A 244 24.59 -20.52 -4.90
CA GLU A 244 24.66 -21.88 -4.37
C GLU A 244 23.41 -22.23 -3.54
N TYR A 245 22.96 -21.30 -2.69
CA TYR A 245 21.91 -21.54 -1.69
C TYR A 245 20.50 -21.11 -2.11
N GLY A 246 20.30 -20.60 -3.33
CA GLY A 246 18.96 -20.22 -3.81
C GLY A 246 18.96 -18.93 -4.62
N THR A 247 17.80 -18.27 -4.69
CA THR A 247 17.62 -16.99 -5.37
C THR A 247 18.36 -15.90 -4.61
N HIS A 248 19.39 -15.30 -5.23
CA HIS A 248 20.17 -14.20 -4.68
C HIS A 248 19.66 -12.83 -5.15
N GLU A 249 19.31 -12.72 -6.43
CA GLU A 249 18.68 -11.54 -7.01
C GLU A 249 17.37 -11.91 -7.70
N ARG A 250 16.42 -10.97 -7.68
CA ARG A 250 15.23 -11.01 -8.50
C ARG A 250 15.17 -9.76 -9.36
N LYS A 251 15.14 -9.93 -10.68
CA LYS A 251 15.07 -8.81 -11.64
C LYS A 251 13.66 -8.68 -12.18
N LEU A 252 13.06 -7.50 -12.00
CA LEU A 252 11.78 -7.13 -12.56
C LEU A 252 11.98 -6.22 -13.78
N VAL A 253 11.26 -6.51 -14.86
CA VAL A 253 11.12 -5.66 -16.04
C VAL A 253 9.64 -5.46 -16.33
N VAL A 254 9.23 -4.23 -16.63
CA VAL A 254 7.85 -3.91 -17.02
C VAL A 254 7.83 -3.33 -18.42
N ILE A 255 6.97 -3.91 -19.26
CA ILE A 255 6.79 -3.60 -20.67
C ILE A 255 5.38 -3.03 -20.90
N ASN A 256 5.24 -1.96 -21.69
CA ASN A 256 3.93 -1.42 -22.07
C ASN A 256 3.35 -2.11 -23.32
N ASP A 257 2.14 -1.72 -23.72
CA ASP A 257 1.44 -2.21 -24.92
C ASP A 257 2.16 -1.89 -26.26
N ARG A 258 3.10 -0.94 -26.26
CA ARG A 258 3.98 -0.62 -27.39
C ARG A 258 5.26 -1.46 -27.42
N ASN A 259 5.38 -2.47 -26.54
CA ASN A 259 6.57 -3.29 -26.36
C ASN A 259 7.82 -2.52 -25.90
N GLU A 260 7.64 -1.36 -25.26
CA GLU A 260 8.72 -0.56 -24.70
C GLU A 260 8.97 -0.95 -23.24
N LYS A 261 10.24 -1.10 -22.86
CA LYS A 261 10.61 -1.24 -21.44
C LYS A 261 10.43 0.10 -20.74
N ILE A 262 9.46 0.16 -19.83
CA ILE A 262 9.13 1.39 -19.09
C ILE A 262 9.74 1.42 -17.69
N PHE A 263 10.09 0.26 -17.14
CA PHE A 263 10.63 0.13 -15.80
C PHE A 263 11.51 -1.11 -15.67
N GLU A 264 12.56 -1.01 -14.84
CA GLU A 264 13.35 -2.14 -14.39
C GLU A 264 13.80 -1.94 -12.94
N LYS A 265 13.89 -3.04 -12.18
CA LYS A 265 14.40 -3.03 -10.81
C LYS A 265 15.06 -4.36 -10.48
N ILE A 266 16.15 -4.29 -9.73
CA ILE A 266 16.78 -5.44 -9.11
C ILE A 266 16.41 -5.41 -7.63
N PHE A 267 15.94 -6.55 -7.14
CA PHE A 267 15.75 -6.86 -5.73
C PHE A 267 16.87 -7.82 -5.34
N SER A 268 17.57 -7.54 -4.25
CA SER A 268 18.66 -8.37 -3.71
C SER A 268 18.33 -8.77 -2.28
N MET A 269 18.87 -9.88 -1.80
CA MET A 269 18.85 -10.18 -0.36
C MET A 269 20.02 -9.45 0.31
N ASP A 270 19.71 -8.35 0.99
CA ASP A 270 20.53 -7.73 2.01
C ASP A 270 20.45 -8.56 3.32
N ASP A 271 21.33 -8.31 4.29
CA ASP A 271 21.34 -9.04 5.57
C ASP A 271 19.94 -9.03 6.23
N GLY A 272 19.37 -10.22 6.40
CA GLY A 272 18.07 -10.44 7.03
C GLY A 272 16.85 -10.31 6.10
N ALA A 273 17.00 -10.07 4.80
CA ALA A 273 15.88 -10.00 3.87
C ALA A 273 15.60 -11.36 3.20
N GLU A 274 14.33 -11.76 3.11
CA GLU A 274 13.91 -12.96 2.39
C GLU A 274 13.07 -12.61 1.16
N PHE A 275 13.21 -13.38 0.08
CA PHE A 275 12.30 -13.26 -1.05
C PHE A 275 10.96 -13.92 -0.75
N ASN A 276 9.90 -13.16 -0.94
CA ASN A 276 8.56 -13.73 -0.96
C ASN A 276 8.41 -14.67 -2.18
N PRO A 277 7.74 -15.82 -2.02
CA PRO A 277 7.49 -16.72 -3.14
C PRO A 277 6.66 -16.04 -4.22
N LEU A 278 7.00 -16.33 -5.48
CA LEU A 278 6.20 -15.91 -6.65
C LEU A 278 5.02 -16.86 -6.92
N GLU A 279 5.13 -18.09 -6.42
CA GLU A 279 4.07 -19.09 -6.53
C GLU A 279 3.19 -19.03 -5.28
N ARG A 280 1.87 -19.20 -5.45
CA ARG A 280 0.94 -19.21 -4.32
C ARG A 280 1.25 -20.38 -3.40
N MET A 281 1.39 -20.11 -2.11
CA MET A 281 1.48 -21.17 -1.10
C MET A 281 0.09 -21.75 -0.84
N GLU A 282 -0.01 -23.09 -0.75
CA GLU A 282 -1.30 -23.81 -0.65
C GLU A 282 -2.14 -23.40 0.58
N ASN A 283 -1.55 -22.78 1.61
CA ASN A 283 -2.20 -22.41 2.87
C ASN A 283 -2.15 -20.91 3.22
N ASP A 284 -1.78 -20.02 2.29
CA ASP A 284 -1.73 -18.56 2.54
C ASP A 284 -3.05 -17.88 2.14
N GLU A 285 -4.09 -18.04 2.96
CA GLU A 285 -5.42 -17.45 2.73
C GLU A 285 -5.41 -15.92 2.84
N ALA A 286 -4.60 -15.36 3.75
CA ALA A 286 -4.46 -13.93 3.97
C ALA A 286 -3.51 -13.25 2.97
N HIS A 287 -2.82 -14.02 2.14
CA HIS A 287 -1.90 -13.54 1.11
C HIS A 287 -0.77 -12.68 1.70
N TYR A 288 -0.20 -13.13 2.82
CA TYR A 288 0.86 -12.42 3.54
C TYR A 288 2.11 -12.20 2.69
N TYR A 289 2.44 -13.17 1.84
CA TYR A 289 3.66 -13.13 1.03
C TYR A 289 3.39 -12.78 -0.43
N ALA A 290 2.18 -12.33 -0.76
CA ALA A 290 1.84 -12.03 -2.14
C ALA A 290 2.48 -10.72 -2.62
N GLN A 291 2.80 -10.66 -3.92
CA GLN A 291 3.15 -9.42 -4.59
C GLN A 291 1.90 -8.70 -5.07
N TRP A 292 1.93 -7.37 -5.01
CA TRP A 292 0.81 -6.53 -5.37
C TRP A 292 1.22 -5.48 -6.41
N THR A 293 0.30 -5.15 -7.32
CA THR A 293 0.48 -4.07 -8.27
C THR A 293 -0.82 -3.32 -8.55
N GLY A 294 -0.68 -2.07 -8.97
CA GLY A 294 -1.78 -1.26 -9.48
C GLY A 294 -1.75 0.19 -9.05
N HIS A 295 -2.84 0.91 -9.28
CA HIS A 295 -2.93 2.31 -8.86
C HIS A 295 -3.32 2.39 -7.38
N LEU A 296 -2.34 2.64 -6.51
CA LEU A 296 -2.57 2.74 -5.07
C LEU A 296 -2.97 4.17 -4.66
N PHE A 297 -2.33 5.19 -5.24
CA PHE A 297 -2.48 6.58 -4.85
C PHE A 297 -3.04 7.45 -5.99
N LYS A 298 -3.94 8.37 -5.65
CA LYS A 298 -4.51 9.34 -6.59
C LYS A 298 -3.40 10.22 -7.18
N GLY A 299 -3.46 10.46 -8.49
CA GLY A 299 -2.48 11.33 -9.18
C GLY A 299 -1.05 10.79 -9.19
N LYS A 300 -0.81 9.51 -8.91
CA LYS A 300 0.52 8.88 -8.98
C LYS A 300 0.54 7.70 -9.95
N ALA A 301 1.75 7.35 -10.38
CA ALA A 301 2.02 6.18 -11.19
C ALA A 301 1.56 4.88 -10.49
N PRO A 302 1.26 3.81 -11.24
CA PRO A 302 1.04 2.50 -10.65
C PRO A 302 2.23 2.07 -9.78
N VAL A 303 1.97 1.21 -8.80
CA VAL A 303 2.98 0.67 -7.90
C VAL A 303 3.15 -0.83 -8.08
N VAL A 304 4.28 -1.35 -7.59
CA VAL A 304 4.58 -2.77 -7.46
C VAL A 304 5.36 -2.98 -6.16
N PHE A 305 5.00 -3.98 -5.35
CA PHE A 305 5.68 -4.25 -4.07
C PHE A 305 5.38 -5.67 -3.56
N GLY A 306 5.99 -6.03 -2.42
CA GLY A 306 5.82 -7.34 -1.78
C GLY A 306 6.80 -8.42 -2.28
N PHE A 307 7.91 -8.04 -2.92
CA PHE A 307 8.91 -8.99 -3.41
C PHE A 307 9.87 -9.48 -2.32
N ILE A 308 10.12 -8.65 -1.32
CA ILE A 308 11.04 -8.92 -0.21
C ILE A 308 10.26 -8.77 1.09
N SER A 309 10.47 -9.70 2.01
CA SER A 309 10.11 -9.59 3.42
C SER A 309 11.38 -9.30 4.24
N PRO A 310 11.59 -8.06 4.70
CA PRO A 310 12.74 -7.72 5.52
C PRO A 310 12.58 -8.29 6.95
N SER A 311 13.62 -8.92 7.49
CA SER A 311 13.74 -9.15 8.95
C SER A 311 14.18 -7.87 9.67
N PHE A 312 14.92 -7.00 8.98
CA PHE A 312 15.37 -5.71 9.46
C PHE A 312 14.98 -4.61 8.47
N GLY A 313 14.46 -3.50 8.99
CA GLY A 313 13.96 -2.38 8.20
C GLY A 313 12.49 -2.52 7.82
N CYS A 314 12.02 -1.59 6.99
CA CYS A 314 10.60 -1.50 6.65
C CYS A 314 10.31 -1.86 5.19
N PRO A 315 9.11 -2.40 4.89
CA PRO A 315 8.67 -2.62 3.53
C PRO A 315 8.62 -1.32 2.71
N VAL A 316 8.78 -1.45 1.39
CA VAL A 316 8.78 -0.31 0.48
C VAL A 316 7.78 -0.49 -0.66
N ILE A 317 7.14 0.60 -1.06
CA ILE A 317 6.25 0.67 -2.22
C ILE A 317 7.08 1.19 -3.39
N THR A 318 7.15 0.43 -4.49
CA THR A 318 7.88 0.88 -5.68
C THR A 318 6.92 1.46 -6.72
N PHE A 319 7.09 2.71 -7.13
CA PHE A 319 6.37 3.31 -8.26
C PHE A 319 6.96 2.86 -9.58
N LEU A 320 6.11 2.53 -10.54
CA LEU A 320 6.45 2.27 -11.94
C LEU A 320 6.62 3.60 -12.70
N ASP A 321 7.54 4.41 -12.20
CA ASP A 321 7.93 5.72 -12.73
C ASP A 321 9.44 5.72 -13.03
N LYS A 322 9.94 6.70 -13.79
CA LYS A 322 11.37 6.86 -14.10
C LYS A 322 12.13 7.71 -13.09
N ASP A 323 11.47 8.68 -12.44
CA ASP A 323 12.17 9.73 -11.68
C ASP A 323 12.18 9.49 -10.16
N LYS A 324 11.08 8.96 -9.60
CA LYS A 324 10.97 8.62 -8.17
C LYS A 324 10.28 7.29 -8.00
N THR A 325 11.07 6.27 -7.68
CA THR A 325 10.61 4.88 -7.75
C THR A 325 10.26 4.28 -6.41
N VAL A 326 10.53 4.91 -5.26
CA VAL A 326 10.35 4.28 -3.94
C VAL A 326 9.67 5.21 -2.93
N LEU A 327 8.73 4.64 -2.17
CA LEU A 327 8.12 5.21 -0.97
C LEU A 327 8.29 4.21 0.18
N ASN A 328 8.93 4.66 1.26
CA ASN A 328 9.09 3.85 2.46
C ASN A 328 7.77 3.80 3.24
N ILE A 329 7.44 2.63 3.77
CA ILE A 329 6.36 2.48 4.76
C ILE A 329 7.00 2.66 6.13
N ASN A 330 6.48 3.58 6.94
CA ASN A 330 6.90 3.74 8.33
C ASN A 330 6.38 2.55 9.14
N CYS A 331 7.26 1.80 9.78
CA CYS A 331 6.94 0.57 10.49
C CYS A 331 7.47 0.51 11.92
N ASP A 332 8.18 1.55 12.37
CA ASP A 332 8.85 1.61 13.67
C ASP A 332 9.86 0.47 13.85
N ASN A 333 10.80 0.38 12.89
CA ASN A 333 11.86 -0.61 12.93
C ASN A 333 12.91 -0.21 13.98
N ARG A 334 12.83 -0.82 15.17
CA ARG A 334 13.74 -0.61 16.31
C ARG A 334 14.95 -1.54 16.34
N HIS A 335 15.09 -2.39 15.32
CA HIS A 335 16.23 -3.28 15.15
C HIS A 335 17.44 -2.57 14.54
#